data_AF-A0A7C3C644-F1
#
_entry.id   AF-A0A7C3C644-F1
#
_cell.length_a   1.000
_cell.length_b   1.000
_cell.length_c   1.000
_cell.angle_alpha   90.00
_cell.angle_beta   90.00
_cell.angle_gamma   90.00
#
_symmetry.space_group_name_H-M   'P 1'
#
loop_
_entity.id
_entity.type
_entity.pdbx_description
1 polymer ?
#
loop_
_entity_poly.entity_id
_entity_poly.type
_entity_poly.pdbx_seq_one_letter_code
_entity_poly.pdbx_strand_id
1 'polypeptide(L)' 'MVVGIGGYYGYRNAGDEAILLAMAREIRARGLEALVLSASPQETAETLGVEA' A
#
# COMPACT_ATOMS: atom_id res chain seq x y z
N MET A 1 3.90 -10.52 11.15
CA MET A 1 4.97 -9.50 11.13
C MET A 1 4.52 -8.44 10.16
N VAL A 2 4.59 -7.17 10.56
CA VAL A 2 4.12 -6.04 9.77
C VAL A 2 5.29 -5.38 9.05
N VAL A 3 5.11 -5.08 7.77
CA VAL A 3 6.05 -4.31 6.94
C VAL A 3 5.46 -2.92 6.71
N GLY A 4 6.14 -1.91 7.22
CA GLY A 4 5.79 -0.50 6.95
C GLY A 4 6.27 -0.08 5.55
N ILE A 5 5.39 0.54 4.77
CA ILE A 5 5.70 1.08 3.44
C ILE A 5 5.54 2.61 3.48
N GLY A 6 6.66 3.32 3.40
CA GLY A 6 6.70 4.78 3.31
C GLY A 6 6.96 5.25 1.88
N GLY A 7 6.28 6.30 1.44
CA GLY A 7 6.42 6.89 0.12
C GLY A 7 5.40 8.01 -0.13
N TYR A 8 5.29 8.48 -1.37
CA TYR A 8 4.31 9.47 -1.80
C TYR A 8 3.03 8.80 -2.33
N TYR A 9 2.29 8.12 -1.45
CA TYR A 9 1.04 7.41 -1.81
C TYR A 9 -0.21 8.20 -1.40
N GLY A 10 -1.34 7.92 -2.05
CA GLY A 10 -2.61 8.62 -1.79
C GLY A 10 -2.76 9.94 -2.55
N TYR A 11 -1.89 10.20 -3.53
CA TYR A 11 -1.94 11.39 -4.40
C TYR A 11 -2.49 11.07 -5.80
N ARG A 12 -2.99 9.85 -6.01
CA ARG A 12 -3.59 9.40 -7.28
C ARG A 12 -2.60 9.42 -8.45
N ASN A 13 -1.30 9.30 -8.16
CA ASN A 13 -0.28 9.08 -9.17
C ASN A 13 -0.31 7.62 -9.61
N ALA A 14 -0.79 7.35 -10.84
CA ALA A 14 -0.98 5.98 -11.31
C ALA A 14 0.29 5.11 -11.26
N GLY A 15 1.48 5.70 -11.42
CA GLY A 15 2.75 4.97 -11.35
C GLY A 15 3.07 4.53 -9.91
N ASP A 16 3.00 5.48 -8.97
CA ASP A 16 3.27 5.21 -7.55
C ASP A 16 2.24 4.22 -6.97
N GLU A 17 0.95 4.39 -7.30
CA GLU A 17 -0.11 3.47 -6.86
C GLU A 17 0.08 2.06 -7.44
N ALA A 18 0.55 1.93 -8.69
CA ALA A 18 0.85 0.64 -9.29
C ALA A 18 2.03 -0.07 -8.61
N ILE A 19 3.08 0.68 -8.27
CA ILE A 19 4.24 0.15 -7.53
C ILE A 19 3.80 -0.29 -6.12
N LEU A 20 3.01 0.53 -5.42
CA LEU A 20 2.47 0.18 -4.11
C LEU A 20 1.63 -1.11 -4.16
N LEU A 21 0.73 -1.23 -5.15
CA LEU A 21 -0.09 -2.42 -5.35
C LEU A 21 0.77 -3.67 -5.56
N ALA A 22 1.83 -3.58 -6.37
CA ALA A 22 2.73 -4.70 -6.62
C ALA A 22 3.46 -5.12 -5.33
N MET A 23 3.99 -4.16 -4.57
CA MET A 23 4.66 -4.43 -3.29
C MET A 23 3.70 -5.06 -2.26
N ALA A 24 2.50 -4.51 -2.10
CA ALA A 24 1.50 -5.02 -1.17
C ALA A 24 1.09 -6.47 -1.48
N ARG A 25 0.90 -6.80 -2.77
CA ARG A 25 0.61 -8.17 -3.22
C ARG A 25 1.74 -9.14 -2.87
N GLU A 26 2.98 -8.71 -3.09
CA GLU A 26 4.17 -9.52 -2.82
C GLU A 26 4.43 -9.73 -1.32
N ILE A 27 4.19 -8.71 -0.49
CA ILE A 27 4.26 -8.82 0.97
C ILE A 27 3.21 -9.83 1.47
N ARG A 28 1.96 -9.71 0.99
CA ARG A 28 0.88 -10.65 1.34
C ARG A 28 1.16 -12.08 0.86
N ALA A 29 1.71 -12.25 -0.34
CA ALA A 29 2.07 -13.58 -0.87
C ALA A 29 3.13 -14.30 -0.01
N ARG A 30 3.94 -13.55 0.75
CA ARG A 30 4.91 -14.08 1.73
C ARG A 30 4.30 -14.33 3.11
N GLY A 31 2.99 -14.14 3.29
CA GLY A 31 2.30 -14.30 4.57
C GLY A 31 2.54 -13.15 5.56
N LEU A 32 2.89 -11.97 5.06
CA LEU A 32 3.15 -10.77 5.85
C LEU A 32 2.04 -9.73 5.66
N GLU A 33 1.93 -8.81 6.62
CA GLU A 33 0.97 -7.69 6.57
C GLU A 33 1.67 -6.42 6.12
N ALA A 34 1.01 -5.63 5.26
CA ALA A 34 1.49 -4.34 4.79
C ALA A 34 0.74 -3.21 5.51
N LEU A 35 1.49 -2.27 6.10
CA LEU A 35 0.99 -1.02 6.66
C LEU A 35 1.56 0.14 5.84
N VAL A 36 0.70 0.88 5.14
CA VAL A 36 1.10 1.96 4.23
C VAL A 36 1.00 3.31 4.92
N LEU A 37 1.98 4.18 4.73
CA LEU A 37 1.84 5.59 5.09
C LEU A 37 1.31 6.34 3.87
N SER A 38 0.05 6.75 3.92
CA SER A 38 -0.65 7.40 2.80
C SER A 38 -1.16 8.79 3.15
N ALA A 39 -1.19 9.69 2.16
CA ALA A 39 -1.87 10.98 2.28
C ALA A 39 -3.41 10.85 2.20
N SER A 40 -3.92 9.73 1.68
CA SER A 40 -5.34 9.38 1.64
C SER A 40 -5.54 7.94 2.15
N PRO A 41 -5.43 7.70 3.47
CA PRO A 41 -5.50 6.37 4.09
C PRO A 41 -6.75 5.56 3.68
N GLN A 42 -7.94 6.16 3.77
CA GLN A 42 -9.20 5.48 3.46
C GLN A 42 -9.27 5.02 2.00
N GLU A 43 -8.94 5.90 1.05
CA GLU A 43 -8.93 5.56 -0.39
C GLU A 43 -7.89 4.47 -0.70
N THR A 44 -6.71 4.55 -0.05
CA THR A 44 -5.63 3.57 -0.23
C THR A 44 -6.06 2.19 0.26
N ALA A 45 -6.66 2.13 1.45
CA ALA A 45 -7.15 0.89 2.03
C ALA A 45 -8.26 0.26 1.18
N GLU A 46 -9.24 1.05 0.73
CA GLU A 46 -10.33 0.59 -0.13
C GLU A 46 -9.85 0.10 -1.50
N THR A 47 -8.90 0.80 -2.12
CA THR A 47 -8.44 0.49 -3.48
C THR A 47 -7.49 -0.71 -3.50
N LEU A 48 -6.60 -0.82 -2.51
CA LEU A 48 -5.51 -1.79 -2.53
C LEU A 48 -5.72 -2.98 -1.58
N GLY A 49 -6.69 -2.90 -0.67
CA GLY A 49 -6.96 -3.93 0.33
C GLY A 49 -5.80 -4.11 1.30
N VAL A 50 -5.28 -2.99 1.81
CA VAL A 50 -4.16 -2.90 2.76
C VAL A 50 -4.57 -2.03 3.96
N GLU A 51 -3.81 -2.10 5.05
CA GLU A 51 -3.91 -1.09 6.11
C GLU A 51 -3.11 0.15 5.68
N ALA A 52 -3.68 1.33 5.86
CA ALA A 52 -3.12 2.61 5.42
C ALA A 52 -3.54 3.76 6.34
#